data_AF-A0A6F7WAU3-F1
#
_entry.id   AF-A0A6F7WAU3-F1
#
_cell.length_a   1.000
_cell.length_b   1.000
_cell.length_c   1.000
_cell.angle_alpha   90.00
_cell.angle_beta   90.00
_cell.angle_gamma   90.00
#
_symmetry.space_group_name_H-M   'P 1'
#
loop_
_entity.id
_entity.type
_entity.pdbx_description
1 polymer ?
#
loop_
_entity_poly.entity_id
_entity_poly.type
_entity_poly.pdbx_seq_one_letter_code
_entity_poly.pdbx_strand_id
1 'polypeptide(L)'
;PRLFRPPYGEYDRTTLRAAAECGLRKVVLWRAEMEPDGLAYRSGDGLRPGDIILAHFRGPDLSKGATMTDMITSLLREIQAQGFTVARLEDYI
;
A
#
# COMPACT_ATOMS: atom_id res chain seq x y z
N PRO A 1 -0.01 -16.17 8.28
CA PRO A 1 0.24 -14.72 8.05
C PRO A 1 1.03 -14.10 9.22
N ARG A 2 2.03 -13.25 8.98
CA ARG A 2 2.82 -12.58 10.05
C ARG A 2 2.51 -11.08 10.19
N LEU A 3 1.82 -10.49 9.22
CA LEU A 3 1.52 -9.07 9.16
C LEU A 3 0.00 -8.87 9.09
N PHE A 4 -0.46 -7.74 9.62
CA PHE A 4 -1.86 -7.35 9.59
C PHE A 4 -2.00 -5.95 8.99
N ARG A 5 -3.00 -5.75 8.12
CA ARG A 5 -3.37 -4.44 7.62
C ARG A 5 -4.87 -4.25 7.85
N PRO A 6 -5.30 -3.43 8.84
CA PRO A 6 -6.71 -3.25 9.14
C PRO A 6 -7.48 -2.70 7.93
N PRO A 7 -8.73 -3.13 7.72
CA PRO A 7 -9.63 -2.48 6.77
C PRO A 7 -9.67 -0.97 7.01
N TYR A 8 -9.66 -0.18 5.93
CA TYR A 8 -9.67 1.29 5.96
C TYR A 8 -8.49 1.96 6.69
N GLY A 9 -7.53 1.19 7.22
CA GLY A 9 -6.45 1.73 8.04
C GLY A 9 -6.88 2.05 9.46
N GLU A 10 -8.09 1.69 9.86
CA GLU A 10 -8.67 1.99 11.17
C GLU A 10 -8.25 0.96 12.20
N TYR A 11 -7.66 1.43 13.30
CA TYR A 11 -7.24 0.56 14.40
C TYR A 11 -7.22 1.32 15.71
N ASP A 12 -7.42 0.56 16.79
CA ASP A 12 -7.32 1.02 18.16
C ASP A 12 -6.50 0.03 18.99
N ARG A 13 -6.42 0.28 20.30
CA ARG A 13 -5.71 -0.61 21.24
C ARG A 13 -6.30 -2.02 21.27
N THR A 14 -7.60 -2.16 21.07
CA THR A 14 -8.28 -3.46 21.05
C THR A 14 -7.84 -4.27 19.84
N THR A 15 -7.78 -3.63 18.67
CA THR A 15 -7.31 -4.21 17.41
C THR A 15 -5.85 -4.66 17.53
N LEU A 16 -4.97 -3.81 18.08
CA LEU A 16 -3.55 -4.15 18.28
C LEU A 16 -3.38 -5.34 19.22
N ARG A 17 -4.15 -5.38 20.31
CA ARG A 17 -4.11 -6.48 21.27
C ARG A 17 -4.56 -7.79 20.62
N ALA A 18 -5.69 -7.78 19.92
CA ALA A 18 -6.19 -8.97 19.23
C ALA A 18 -5.19 -9.48 18.18
N ALA A 19 -4.59 -8.58 17.38
CA ALA A 19 -3.55 -8.95 16.42
C ALA A 19 -2.34 -9.63 17.09
N ALA A 20 -1.88 -9.11 18.24
CA ALA A 20 -0.79 -9.69 19.00
C ALA A 20 -1.15 -11.07 19.61
N GLU A 21 -2.36 -11.22 20.16
CA GLU A 21 -2.87 -12.49 20.68
C GLU A 21 -2.99 -13.56 19.58
N CYS A 22 -3.31 -13.16 18.34
CA CYS A 22 -3.28 -14.03 17.16
C CYS A 22 -1.85 -14.34 16.63
N GLY A 23 -0.80 -13.80 17.25
CA GLY A 23 0.60 -14.05 16.87
C GLY A 23 1.11 -13.21 15.69
N LEU A 24 0.38 -12.16 15.28
CA LEU A 24 0.83 -11.25 14.22
C LEU A 24 1.96 -10.35 14.75
N ARG A 25 2.98 -10.10 13.93
CA ARG A 25 4.19 -9.37 14.32
C ARG A 25 4.05 -7.87 14.23
N LYS A 26 3.34 -7.37 13.22
CA LYS A 26 3.20 -5.94 12.94
C LYS A 26 1.82 -5.65 12.36
N VAL A 27 1.29 -4.49 12.75
CA VAL A 27 0.23 -3.82 12.01
C VAL A 27 0.89 -2.85 11.04
N VAL A 28 0.59 -3.00 9.75
CA VAL A 28 1.22 -2.27 8.66
C VAL A 28 0.16 -1.37 8.01
N LEU A 29 0.53 -0.10 7.86
CA LEU A 29 -0.25 0.92 7.18
C LEU A 29 0.53 1.46 5.98
N TRP A 30 -0.06 2.39 5.25
CA TRP A 30 0.50 3.02 4.07
C TRP A 30 0.53 4.53 4.24
N ARG A 31 1.43 5.17 3.50
CA ARG A 31 1.48 6.64 3.38
C ARG A 31 0.96 7.11 2.02
N ALA A 32 1.17 6.31 0.98
CA ALA A 32 0.68 6.58 -0.35
C ALA A 32 -0.35 5.53 -0.78
N GLU A 33 -1.30 5.94 -1.61
CA GLU A 33 -2.35 5.09 -2.15
C GLU A 33 -2.42 5.27 -3.66
N MET A 34 -2.53 4.17 -4.39
CA MET A 34 -2.76 4.20 -5.83
C MET A 34 -4.22 4.52 -6.08
N GLU A 35 -4.46 5.65 -6.74
CA GLU A 35 -5.77 6.11 -7.21
C GLU A 35 -5.83 6.01 -8.75
N PRO A 36 -7.02 6.14 -9.37
CA PRO A 36 -7.17 6.03 -10.81
C PRO A 36 -6.31 7.00 -11.64
N ASP A 37 -5.95 8.15 -11.06
CA ASP A 37 -5.25 9.24 -11.76
C ASP A 37 -3.80 9.44 -11.26
N GLY A 38 -3.27 8.54 -10.41
CA GLY A 38 -1.89 8.58 -9.90
C GLY A 38 -1.79 8.26 -8.40
N LEU A 39 -0.63 8.54 -7.79
CA LEU A 39 -0.45 8.37 -6.35
C LEU A 39 -1.05 9.53 -5.55
N ALA A 40 -1.89 9.20 -4.57
CA ALA A 40 -2.30 10.08 -3.50
C ALA A 40 -1.40 9.90 -2.28
N TYR A 41 -0.97 11.01 -1.66
CA TYR A 41 -0.11 10.99 -0.47
C TYR A 41 -0.87 11.50 0.75
N ARG A 42 -0.74 10.81 1.89
CA ARG A 42 -1.32 11.26 3.16
C ARG A 42 -0.73 12.58 3.66
N SER A 43 0.49 12.92 3.24
CA SER A 43 1.16 14.19 3.55
C SER A 43 2.26 14.49 2.53
N GLY A 44 2.42 15.74 2.12
CA GLY A 44 3.42 16.13 1.10
C GLY A 44 2.98 15.82 -0.32
N ASP A 45 3.91 15.89 -1.26
CA ASP A 45 3.67 15.93 -2.71
C ASP A 45 4.43 14.84 -3.52
N GLY A 46 5.15 13.95 -2.85
CA GLY A 46 5.90 12.88 -3.50
C GLY A 46 6.31 11.77 -2.54
N LEU A 47 6.80 10.66 -3.10
CA LEU A 47 7.32 9.50 -2.38
C LEU A 47 8.56 9.85 -1.54
N ARG A 48 8.76 9.07 -0.47
CA ARG A 48 9.92 9.14 0.43
C ARG A 48 10.52 7.75 0.58
N PRO A 49 11.83 7.64 0.89
CA PRO A 49 12.43 6.35 1.22
C PRO A 49 11.67 5.66 2.35
N GLY A 50 11.29 4.39 2.14
CA GLY A 50 10.59 3.57 3.13
C GLY A 50 9.05 3.64 3.09
N ASP A 51 8.48 4.39 2.15
CA ASP A 51 7.02 4.41 2.00
C ASP A 51 6.43 3.07 1.59
N ILE A 52 5.26 2.78 2.17
CA ILE A 52 4.40 1.68 1.77
C ILE A 52 3.25 2.28 0.95
N ILE A 53 3.06 1.73 -0.25
CA ILE A 53 2.00 2.10 -1.18
C ILE A 53 0.88 1.08 -1.08
N LEU A 54 -0.33 1.53 -0.77
CA LEU A 54 -1.52 0.69 -0.89
C LEU A 54 -2.01 0.71 -2.33
N ALA A 55 -2.19 -0.47 -2.93
CA ALA A 55 -2.81 -0.61 -4.23
C ALA A 55 -3.95 -1.63 -4.16
N HIS A 56 -5.06 -1.33 -4.81
CA HIS A 56 -6.20 -2.23 -4.94
C HIS A 56 -6.51 -2.45 -6.42
N PHE A 57 -6.54 -3.71 -6.85
CA PHE A 57 -7.18 -4.07 -8.11
C PHE A 57 -8.54 -4.68 -7.81
N ARG A 58 -9.61 -4.02 -8.24
CA ARG A 58 -11.00 -4.48 -8.02
C ARG A 58 -11.66 -5.02 -9.29
N GLY A 59 -10.88 -5.25 -10.34
CA GLY A 59 -11.36 -5.69 -11.65
C GLY A 59 -11.50 -4.55 -12.67
N PRO A 60 -11.58 -4.87 -13.97
CA PRO A 60 -11.62 -3.87 -15.04
C PRO A 60 -12.83 -2.93 -14.95
N ASP A 61 -13.99 -3.43 -14.54
CA ASP A 61 -15.24 -2.64 -14.42
C ASP A 61 -15.11 -1.46 -13.45
N LEU A 62 -14.28 -1.61 -12.42
CA LEU A 62 -13.99 -0.59 -11.42
C LEU A 62 -12.67 0.16 -11.68
N SER A 63 -11.96 -0.20 -12.76
CA SER A 63 -10.63 0.32 -13.10
C SER A 63 -10.62 0.99 -14.48
N LYS A 64 -11.76 1.55 -14.92
CA LYS A 64 -11.92 2.21 -16.24
C LYS A 64 -11.50 1.31 -17.42
N GLY A 65 -11.69 -0.02 -17.30
CA GLY A 65 -11.30 -1.00 -18.31
C GLY A 65 -9.83 -1.44 -18.27
N ALA A 66 -9.01 -0.89 -17.37
CA ALA A 66 -7.61 -1.29 -17.21
C ALA A 66 -7.47 -2.69 -16.62
N THR A 67 -6.46 -3.44 -17.08
CA THR A 67 -6.08 -4.71 -16.45
C THR A 67 -5.22 -4.46 -15.21
N MET A 68 -5.07 -5.49 -14.37
CA MET A 68 -4.12 -5.44 -13.24
C MET A 68 -2.70 -5.16 -13.73
N THR A 69 -2.30 -5.70 -14.88
CA THR A 69 -0.99 -5.48 -15.48
C THR A 69 -0.80 -4.02 -15.87
N ASP A 70 -1.80 -3.38 -16.48
CA ASP A 70 -1.74 -1.96 -16.84
C ASP A 70 -1.59 -1.09 -15.59
N MET A 71 -2.38 -1.39 -14.56
CA MET A 71 -2.34 -0.67 -13.27
C MET A 71 -0.97 -0.77 -12.61
N ILE A 72 -0.44 -1.99 -12.43
CA ILE A 72 0.86 -2.19 -11.80
C ILE A 72 1.99 -1.60 -12.66
N THR A 73 1.89 -1.69 -14.00
CA THR A 73 2.87 -1.06 -14.90
C THR A 73 2.90 0.45 -14.75
N SER A 74 1.74 1.09 -14.67
CA SER A 74 1.63 2.53 -14.45
C SER A 74 2.23 2.94 -13.11
N LEU A 75 1.89 2.20 -12.04
CA LEU A 75 2.43 2.42 -10.70
C LEU A 75 3.96 2.31 -10.68
N LEU A 76 4.53 1.26 -11.30
CA LEU A 76 5.98 1.08 -11.36
C LEU A 76 6.68 2.22 -12.11
N ARG A 77 6.10 2.71 -13.22
CA ARG A 77 6.63 3.86 -13.96
C ARG A 77 6.62 5.13 -13.11
N GLU A 78 5.55 5.38 -12.37
CA GLU A 78 5.44 6.54 -11.48
C GLU A 78 6.47 6.50 -10.34
N ILE A 79 6.66 5.33 -9.71
CA ILE A 79 7.69 5.11 -8.68
C ILE A 79 9.09 5.38 -9.25
N GLN A 80 9.38 4.85 -10.45
CA GLN A 80 10.67 5.04 -11.11
C GLN A 80 10.91 6.48 -11.55
N ALA A 81 9.88 7.18 -12.03
CA ALA A 81 9.97 8.58 -12.42
C ALA A 81 10.33 9.49 -11.23
N GLN A 82 9.96 9.09 -10.01
CA GLN A 82 10.34 9.76 -8.77
C GLN A 82 11.71 9.32 -8.22
N GLY A 83 12.42 8.41 -8.91
CA GLY A 83 13.76 7.96 -8.53
C GLY A 83 13.79 6.82 -7.50
N PHE A 84 12.68 6.12 -7.29
CA PHE A 84 12.58 5.01 -6.34
C PHE A 84 12.50 3.64 -7.03
N THR A 85 12.74 2.60 -6.24
CA THR A 85 12.54 1.20 -6.64
C THR A 85 11.65 0.48 -5.63
N VAL A 86 10.95 -0.56 -6.09
CA VAL A 86 10.14 -1.42 -5.21
C VAL A 86 11.04 -2.45 -4.55
N ALA A 87 10.81 -2.68 -3.27
CA ALA A 87 11.42 -3.76 -2.52
C ALA A 87 10.37 -4.54 -1.74
N ARG A 88 10.75 -5.73 -1.27
CA ARG A 88 9.86 -6.55 -0.46
C ARG A 88 9.67 -5.91 0.90
N LEU A 89 8.43 -5.87 1.37
CA LEU A 89 8.12 -5.32 2.68
C LEU A 89 8.89 -6.04 3.80
N GLU A 90 9.06 -7.37 3.70
CA GLU A 90 9.72 -8.17 4.73
C GLU A 90 11.22 -7.87 4.90
N ASP A 91 11.85 -7.21 3.93
CA ASP A 91 13.27 -6.85 4.03
C ASP A 91 13.48 -5.60 4.91
N TYR A 92 12.39 -4.92 5.34
CA TYR A 92 12.44 -3.62 6.03
C TYR A 92 11.69 -3.56 7.37
N ILE A 93 10.99 -4.63 7.82
CA ILE A 93 10.14 -4.61 9.03
C ILE A 93 10.31 -5.76 10.02
#